data_AF-E8R8U1-F1
#
_entry.id   AF-E8R8U1-F1
#
_cell.length_a   1.000
_cell.length_b   1.000
_cell.length_c   1.000
_cell.angle_alpha   90.00
_cell.angle_beta   90.00
_cell.angle_gamma   90.00
#
_symmetry.space_group_name_H-M   'P 1'
#
loop_
_entity.id
_entity.type
_entity.pdbx_description
1 polymer ?
#
loop_
_entity_poly.entity_id
_entity_poly.type
_entity_poly.pdbx_seq_one_letter_code
_entity_poly.pdbx_strand_id
1 'polypeptide(L)'
;MRSSEALGAVITIIGVIMFFWGLAAGAMYGKIDGVNSAIFINSLYPLLLGPWLWFGEVPSALRRFVEAKIEKSALEKAGRGGA
;
A
#
# COMPACT_ATOMS: atom_id res chain seq x y z
N MET A 1 -12.03 -15.04 18.60
CA MET A 1 -11.08 -14.15 17.90
C MET A 1 -10.08 -13.67 18.92
N ARG A 2 -8.79 -13.90 18.69
CA ARG A 2 -7.73 -13.30 19.52
C ARG A 2 -7.76 -11.79 19.26
N SER A 3 -7.48 -10.96 20.27
CA SER A 3 -7.50 -9.49 20.14
C SER A 3 -6.61 -8.99 19.00
N SER A 4 -5.55 -9.73 18.67
CA SER A 4 -4.66 -9.49 17.52
C SER A 4 -5.34 -9.69 16.16
N GLU A 5 -6.24 -10.66 16.02
CA GLU A 5 -6.96 -10.92 14.76
C GLU A 5 -7.98 -9.83 14.46
N ALA A 6 -8.69 -9.35 15.49
CA ALA A 6 -9.64 -8.25 15.37
C ALA A 6 -8.92 -6.93 15.00
N LEU A 7 -7.77 -6.66 15.63
CA LEU A 7 -6.90 -5.53 15.26
C LEU A 7 -6.38 -5.66 13.83
N GLY A 8 -5.92 -6.86 13.44
CA GLY A 8 -5.49 -7.15 12.08
C GLY A 8 -6.58 -6.84 11.05
N ALA A 9 -7.80 -7.32 11.27
CA ALA A 9 -8.93 -7.06 10.40
C ALA A 9 -9.26 -5.55 10.28
N VAL A 10 -9.26 -4.81 11.39
CA VAL A 10 -9.50 -3.36 11.38
C VAL A 10 -8.40 -2.63 10.61
N ILE A 11 -7.13 -2.98 10.83
CA ILE A 11 -5.98 -2.39 10.12
C ILE A 11 -6.06 -2.71 8.62
N THR A 12 -6.44 -3.95 8.25
CA THR A 12 -6.65 -4.32 6.85
C THR A 12 -7.74 -3.48 6.22
N ILE A 13 -8.89 -3.33 6.87
CA ILE A 13 -10.03 -2.54 6.35
C ILE A 13 -9.61 -1.09 6.14
N ILE A 14 -8.95 -0.47 7.12
CA ILE A 14 -8.45 0.91 7.00
C ILE A 14 -7.44 1.01 5.85
N GLY A 15 -6.51 0.07 5.73
CA GLY A 15 -5.54 0.04 4.65
C GLY A 15 -6.17 -0.07 3.27
N VAL A 16 -7.16 -0.95 3.11
CA VAL A 16 -7.93 -1.09 1.87
C VAL A 16 -8.64 0.21 1.52
N ILE A 17 -9.33 0.84 2.48
CA ILE A 17 -10.03 2.12 2.26
C ILE A 17 -9.04 3.20 1.82
N MET A 18 -7.92 3.36 2.52
CA MET A 18 -6.91 4.38 2.19
C MET A 18 -6.29 4.14 0.80
N PHE A 19 -6.04 2.89 0.45
CA PHE A 19 -5.48 2.53 -0.85
C PHE A 19 -6.42 2.88 -2.00
N PHE A 20 -7.68 2.44 -1.90
CA PHE A 20 -8.68 2.76 -2.91
C PHE A 20 -8.99 4.25 -2.97
N TRP A 21 -8.95 4.96 -1.84
CA TRP A 21 -9.09 6.41 -1.82
C TRP A 21 -7.96 7.11 -2.57
N GLY A 22 -6.70 6.74 -2.29
CA GLY A 22 -5.54 7.29 -3.01
C GLY A 22 -5.58 6.97 -4.51
N LEU A 23 -6.02 5.77 -4.88
CA LEU A 23 -6.18 5.35 -6.28
C LEU A 23 -7.31 6.12 -6.98
N ALA A 24 -8.48 6.23 -6.34
CA ALA A 24 -9.64 6.94 -6.88
C ALA A 24 -9.37 8.44 -7.02
N ALA A 25 -8.70 9.06 -6.03
CA ALA A 25 -8.25 10.44 -6.14
C ALA A 25 -7.25 10.59 -7.30
N GLY A 26 -6.28 9.68 -7.43
CA GLY A 26 -5.37 9.65 -8.56
C GLY A 26 -6.06 9.57 -9.93
N ALA A 27 -7.09 8.73 -10.03
CA ALA A 27 -7.88 8.54 -11.25
C ALA A 27 -8.73 9.77 -11.58
N MET A 28 -9.40 10.38 -10.59
CA MET A 28 -10.25 11.56 -10.79
C MET A 28 -9.46 12.80 -11.19
N TYR A 29 -8.29 13.01 -10.58
CA TYR A 29 -7.47 14.20 -10.84
C TYR A 29 -6.45 14.01 -11.97
N GLY A 30 -6.40 12.82 -12.58
CA GLY A 30 -5.45 12.47 -13.65
C GLY A 30 -3.98 12.45 -13.23
N LYS A 31 -3.69 12.61 -11.93
CA LYS A 31 -2.34 12.61 -11.36
C LYS A 31 -2.38 12.24 -9.87
N ILE A 32 -1.34 11.55 -9.43
CA ILE A 32 -1.12 11.20 -8.02
C ILE A 32 -0.02 12.11 -7.49
N ASP A 33 -0.39 13.27 -6.93
CA ASP A 33 0.54 14.28 -6.41
C ASP A 33 0.26 14.64 -4.94
N GLY A 34 1.31 15.09 -4.25
CA GLY A 34 1.24 15.65 -2.89
C GLY A 34 0.63 14.72 -1.85
N VAL A 35 -0.44 15.16 -1.19
CA VAL A 35 -1.07 14.43 -0.09
C VAL A 35 -1.65 13.08 -0.56
N ASN A 36 -2.15 12.99 -1.80
CA ASN A 36 -2.75 11.76 -2.33
C ASN A 36 -1.69 10.68 -2.60
N SER A 37 -0.49 11.06 -3.03
CA SER A 37 0.62 10.12 -3.21
C SER A 37 1.11 9.60 -1.85
N ALA A 38 1.19 10.47 -0.84
CA ALA A 38 1.52 10.08 0.52
C ALA A 38 0.46 9.14 1.13
N ILE A 39 -0.84 9.41 0.94
CA ILE A 39 -1.92 8.52 1.39
C ILE A 39 -1.82 7.16 0.69
N PHE A 40 -1.61 7.15 -0.62
CA PHE A 40 -1.47 5.92 -1.39
C PHE A 40 -0.26 5.09 -0.93
N ILE A 41 0.91 5.71 -0.74
CA ILE A 41 2.11 4.98 -0.28
C ILE A 41 1.93 4.50 1.16
N ASN A 42 1.43 5.37 2.05
CA ASN A 42 1.23 5.00 3.45
C ASN A 42 0.16 3.93 3.65
N SER A 43 -0.80 3.80 2.73
CA SER A 43 -1.80 2.73 2.75
C SER A 43 -1.20 1.32 2.54
N LEU A 44 0.00 1.23 1.95
CA LEU A 44 0.67 -0.06 1.73
C LEU A 44 1.10 -0.72 3.05
N TYR A 45 1.44 0.07 4.06
CA TYR A 45 1.80 -0.45 5.38
C TYR A 45 0.65 -1.21 6.04
N PRO A 46 -0.53 -0.62 6.31
CA PRO A 46 -1.66 -1.34 6.88
C PRO A 46 -2.19 -2.44 5.97
N LEU A 47 -2.05 -2.31 4.64
CA LEU A 47 -2.35 -3.38 3.69
C LEU A 47 -1.46 -4.61 3.88
N LEU A 48 -0.20 -4.44 4.28
CA LEU A 48 0.70 -5.56 4.60
C LEU A 48 0.54 -6.04 6.05
N LEU A 49 0.49 -5.11 6.98
CA LEU A 49 0.47 -5.38 8.43
C LEU A 49 -0.85 -5.97 8.91
N GLY A 50 -1.97 -5.53 8.33
CA GLY A 50 -3.31 -6.02 8.69
C GLY A 50 -3.48 -7.51 8.40
N PRO A 51 -3.29 -7.98 7.15
CA PRO A 51 -3.40 -9.40 6.82
C PRO A 51 -2.39 -10.24 7.58
N TRP A 52 -1.17 -9.73 7.81
CA TRP A 52 -0.18 -10.42 8.62
C TRP A 52 -0.63 -10.59 10.08
N LEU A 53 -1.26 -9.58 10.69
CA LEU A 53 -1.82 -9.68 12.04
C LEU A 53 -3.09 -10.53 12.09
N TRP A 54 -3.86 -10.56 11.00
CA TRP A 54 -5.13 -11.28 10.93
C TRP A 54 -4.96 -12.76 10.60
N PHE A 55 -4.16 -13.09 9.60
CA PHE A 55 -3.96 -14.45 9.08
C PHE A 55 -2.58 -15.03 9.42
N GLY A 56 -1.68 -14.25 10.00
CA GLY A 56 -0.28 -14.65 10.23
C GLY A 56 0.60 -14.56 8.97
N GLU A 57 0.00 -14.28 7.81
CA GLU A 57 0.67 -14.21 6.52
C GLU A 57 0.15 -13.05 5.66
N VAL A 58 1.02 -12.56 4.76
CA VAL A 58 0.64 -11.55 3.77
C VAL A 58 0.21 -12.27 2.49
N PRO A 59 -0.96 -11.95 1.91
CA PRO A 59 -1.39 -12.52 0.65
C PRO A 59 -0.33 -12.35 -0.44
N SER A 60 -0.01 -13.43 -1.15
CA SER A 60 1.07 -13.47 -2.15
C SER A 60 0.87 -12.44 -3.27
N ALA A 61 -0.37 -12.20 -3.70
CA ALA A 61 -0.72 -11.17 -4.67
C ALA A 61 -0.33 -9.76 -4.20
N LEU A 62 -0.58 -9.46 -2.92
CA LEU A 62 -0.29 -8.17 -2.31
C LEU A 62 1.22 -7.96 -2.14
N ARG A 63 1.92 -9.00 -1.71
CA ARG A 63 3.39 -9.01 -1.61
C ARG A 63 4.05 -8.73 -2.95
N ARG A 64 3.65 -9.46 -4.00
CA ARG A 64 4.14 -9.25 -5.37
C ARG A 64 3.86 -7.85 -5.89
N PHE A 65 2.68 -7.31 -5.59
CA PHE A 65 2.32 -5.95 -5.97
C PHE A 65 3.25 -4.92 -5.32
N VAL A 66 3.53 -5.05 -4.02
CA VAL A 66 4.43 -4.13 -3.31
C VAL A 66 5.87 -4.27 -3.81
N GLU A 67 6.37 -5.50 -3.97
CA GLU A 67 7.71 -5.78 -4.50
C GLU A 67 7.90 -5.14 -5.89
N ALA A 68 6.96 -5.33 -6.81
CA ALA A 68 6.99 -4.72 -8.14
C ALA A 68 6.99 -3.17 -8.07
N LYS A 69 6.29 -2.59 -7.08
CA LYS A 69 6.23 -1.14 -6.90
C LYS A 69 7.55 -0.58 -6.36
N ILE A 70 8.18 -1.28 -5.42
CA ILE A 70 9.49 -0.93 -4.87
C ILE A 70 10.56 -1.03 -5.96
N GLU A 71 10.56 -2.13 -6.73
CA GLU A 71 11.49 -2.34 -7.85
C GLU A 71 11.37 -1.23 -8.89
N LYS A 72 10.15 -0.90 -9.31
CA LYS A 72 9.91 0.22 -10.23
C LYS A 72 10.40 1.55 -9.67
N SER A 73 10.12 1.85 -8.40
CA SER A 73 10.60 3.09 -7.77
C SER A 73 12.12 3.13 -7.60
N ALA A 74 12.77 1.99 -7.37
CA ALA A 74 14.23 1.90 -7.33
C ALA A 74 14.85 2.16 -8.71
N LEU A 75 14.26 1.58 -9.77
CA LEU A 75 14.69 1.80 -11.16
C LEU A 75 14.49 3.27 -11.60
N GLU A 76 13.37 3.90 -11.26
CA GLU A 76 13.13 5.33 -11.55
C GLU A 76 14.12 6.26 -10.82
N LYS A 77 14.53 5.92 -9.60
CA LYS A 77 15.57 6.66 -8.88
C LYS A 77 16.96 6.46 -9.50
N ALA A 78 17.29 5.24 -9.92
CA ALA A 78 18.55 4.95 -10.61
C ALA A 78 18.66 5.68 -11.96
N GLY A 79 17.56 5.77 -12.72
CA GLY A 79 17.51 6.54 -13.98
C GLY A 79 17.59 8.05 -13.81
N ARG A 80 17.19 8.60 -12.66
CA ARG A 80 17.29 10.04 -12.34
C ARG A 80 18.66 10.47 -11.81
N GLY A 81 19.50 9.53 -11.37
CA GLY A 81 20.87 9.81 -10.90
C GLY A 81 21.95 9.78 -11.99
N GLY A 82 21.56 9.55 -13.25
CA GLY A 82 22.47 9.40 -14.39
C GLY A 82 22.32 10.47 -15.48
N ALA A 83 21.90 11.69 -15.13
CA ALA A 83 21.84 12.83 -16.03
C ALA A 83 22.58 14.03 -15.42
#